data_AF-A0ABD1CKQ2-F1
#
_entry.id   AF-A0ABD1CKQ2-F1
#
_cell.length_a   1.000
_cell.length_b   1.000
_cell.length_c   1.000
_cell.angle_alpha   90.00
_cell.angle_beta   90.00
_cell.angle_gamma   90.00
#
_symmetry.space_group_name_H-M   'P 1'
#
loop_
_entity.id
_entity.type
_entity.pdbx_description
1 polymer ?
#
loop_
_entity_poly.entity_id
_entity_poly.type
_entity_poly.pdbx_seq_one_letter_code
_entity_poly.pdbx_strand_id
1 'polypeptide(L)'
;MAGTESAAKVVESASEDHDPDFLDEPADIRCASRWMMMKEVITVIKTLPENVQHRVNALKHLQEGKYQELCQPLGDRRKAIITGESELKVGEAEWKVESEDEVDVEVTERFKRMALNLKNQHSKIIKDAQGIPAFWLTVFKNTQTMADMIQPHDKQFLTHLTKVDIVCKTDPMSYVLEFHFSLSETAILYYTGEVMDEDDDDERPQPAKNQKQVEDAQNPVESQQQ
;
A
#
# COMPACT_ATOMS: atom_id res chain seq x y z
N MET A 1 -43.41 -50.39 -19.33
CA MET A 1 -42.35 -49.70 -20.08
C MET A 1 -41.57 -48.86 -19.08
N ALA A 2 -40.29 -49.17 -18.92
CA ALA A 2 -39.38 -48.43 -18.08
C ALA A 2 -39.15 -47.03 -18.68
N GLY A 3 -39.29 -45.99 -17.87
CA GLY A 3 -38.88 -44.63 -18.21
C GLY A 3 -37.74 -44.25 -17.28
N THR A 4 -36.54 -44.19 -17.85
CA THR A 4 -35.27 -43.95 -17.16
C THR A 4 -35.07 -42.46 -16.84
N GLU A 5 -34.50 -42.20 -15.66
CA GLU A 5 -33.93 -40.93 -15.24
C GLU A 5 -32.92 -40.40 -16.27
N SER A 6 -32.91 -39.07 -16.47
CA SER A 6 -31.75 -38.38 -17.01
C SER A 6 -31.55 -37.09 -16.22
N ALA A 7 -30.61 -37.16 -15.27
CA ALA A 7 -30.08 -36.03 -14.54
C ALA A 7 -29.30 -35.14 -15.52
N ALA A 8 -29.86 -33.98 -15.86
CA ALA A 8 -29.14 -32.94 -16.57
C ALA A 8 -28.11 -32.33 -15.60
N LYS A 9 -26.84 -32.72 -15.81
CA LYS A 9 -25.67 -32.13 -15.18
C LYS A 9 -25.59 -30.66 -15.59
N VAL A 10 -25.93 -29.76 -14.67
CA VAL A 10 -25.65 -28.33 -14.79
C VAL A 10 -24.13 -28.19 -14.85
N VAL A 11 -23.62 -27.81 -16.02
CA VAL A 11 -22.23 -27.43 -16.20
C VAL A 11 -22.08 -26.07 -15.53
N GLU A 12 -21.45 -26.10 -14.37
CA GLU A 12 -20.88 -24.94 -13.70
C GLU A 12 -19.85 -24.33 -14.66
N SER A 13 -20.28 -23.33 -15.43
CA SER A 13 -19.36 -22.44 -16.14
C SER A 13 -18.87 -21.46 -15.11
N ALA A 14 -17.73 -21.80 -14.49
CA ALA A 14 -16.90 -20.79 -13.84
C ALA A 14 -16.66 -19.71 -14.89
N SER A 15 -17.19 -18.51 -14.66
CA SER A 15 -16.82 -17.33 -15.40
C SER A 15 -15.32 -17.16 -15.23
N GLU A 16 -14.55 -17.54 -16.24
CA GLU A 16 -13.19 -17.07 -16.39
C GLU A 16 -13.29 -15.56 -16.48
N ASP A 17 -12.97 -14.87 -15.38
CA ASP A 17 -12.78 -13.41 -15.37
C ASP A 17 -11.71 -13.10 -16.42
N HIS A 18 -12.17 -12.72 -17.61
CA HIS A 18 -11.33 -12.30 -18.70
C HIS A 18 -10.75 -10.94 -18.29
N ASP A 19 -9.49 -10.93 -17.85
CA ASP A 19 -8.73 -9.68 -17.72
C ASP A 19 -8.83 -8.98 -19.10
N PRO A 20 -9.33 -7.73 -19.17
CA PRO A 20 -9.50 -7.03 -20.44
C PRO A 20 -8.18 -7.02 -21.21
N ASP A 21 -8.26 -7.14 -22.53
CA ASP A 21 -7.08 -7.26 -23.38
C ASP A 21 -6.14 -6.08 -23.11
N PHE A 22 -4.87 -6.40 -22.91
CA PHE A 22 -3.84 -5.57 -22.29
C PHE A 22 -3.66 -4.17 -22.92
N LEU A 23 -4.09 -4.02 -24.17
CA LEU A 23 -3.95 -2.83 -24.99
C LEU A 23 -5.16 -1.89 -24.94
N ASP A 24 -6.33 -2.40 -24.53
CA ASP A 24 -7.56 -1.62 -24.61
C ASP A 24 -7.69 -0.67 -23.42
N GLU A 25 -7.41 -1.14 -22.19
CA GLU A 25 -7.52 -0.34 -20.97
C GLU A 25 -6.38 -0.61 -19.96
N PRO A 26 -5.16 -0.07 -20.20
CA PRO A 26 -4.03 -0.26 -19.28
C PRO A 26 -4.26 0.31 -17.86
N ALA A 27 -5.26 1.18 -17.71
CA ALA A 27 -5.68 1.74 -16.43
C ALA A 27 -6.33 0.71 -15.49
N ASP A 28 -6.90 -0.38 -16.03
CA ASP A 28 -7.68 -1.36 -15.27
C ASP A 28 -6.93 -2.67 -15.02
N ILE A 29 -5.67 -2.75 -15.45
CA ILE A 29 -4.78 -3.88 -15.19
C ILE A 29 -4.57 -4.07 -13.67
N ARG A 30 -4.71 -5.31 -13.19
CA ARG A 30 -4.43 -5.72 -11.81
C ARG A 30 -2.99 -5.38 -11.40
N CYS A 31 -2.78 -5.02 -10.12
CA CYS A 31 -1.48 -4.53 -9.63
C CYS A 31 -0.28 -5.44 -9.96
N ALA A 32 -0.43 -6.77 -9.82
CA ALA A 32 0.65 -7.72 -10.11
C ALA A 32 1.01 -7.75 -11.62
N SER A 33 0.00 -7.79 -12.49
CA SER A 33 0.18 -7.76 -13.94
C SER A 33 0.77 -6.44 -14.41
N ARG A 34 0.35 -5.32 -13.82
CA ARG A 34 0.92 -3.98 -14.07
C ARG A 34 2.40 -3.93 -13.70
N TRP A 35 2.78 -4.53 -12.57
CA TRP A 35 4.19 -4.60 -12.16
C TRP A 35 5.02 -5.41 -13.15
N MET A 36 4.55 -6.59 -13.58
CA MET A 36 5.23 -7.41 -14.58
C MET A 36 5.39 -6.67 -15.91
N MET A 37 4.33 -5.98 -16.37
CA MET A 37 4.41 -5.12 -17.55
C MET A 37 5.49 -4.06 -17.42
N MET A 38 5.45 -3.30 -16.31
CA MET A 38 6.42 -2.22 -16.10
C MET A 38 7.84 -2.76 -16.10
N LYS A 39 8.07 -3.96 -15.55
CA LYS A 39 9.36 -4.64 -15.58
C LYS A 39 9.83 -4.92 -17.01
N GLU A 40 8.98 -5.51 -17.85
CA GLU A 40 9.33 -5.79 -19.25
C GLU A 40 9.53 -4.51 -20.08
N VAL A 41 8.71 -3.47 -19.83
CA VAL A 41 8.88 -2.15 -20.45
C VAL A 41 10.22 -1.53 -20.08
N ILE A 42 10.64 -1.61 -18.82
CA ILE A 42 11.95 -1.14 -18.37
C ILE A 42 13.08 -1.89 -19.08
N THR A 43 12.97 -3.21 -19.20
CA THR A 43 13.96 -4.03 -19.95
C THR A 43 14.10 -3.54 -21.39
N VAL A 44 12.98 -3.30 -22.08
CA VAL A 44 13.01 -2.77 -23.45
C VAL A 44 13.63 -1.38 -23.50
N ILE A 45 13.28 -0.48 -22.57
CA ILE A 45 13.86 0.87 -22.51
C ILE A 45 15.38 0.82 -22.35
N LYS A 46 15.91 -0.07 -21.49
CA LYS A 46 17.36 -0.26 -21.30
C LYS A 46 18.08 -0.67 -22.60
N THR A 47 17.40 -1.32 -23.54
CA THR A 47 17.98 -1.69 -24.86
C THR A 47 18.03 -0.54 -25.87
N LEU A 48 17.35 0.59 -25.61
CA LEU A 48 17.30 1.72 -26.53
C LEU A 48 18.59 2.55 -26.50
N PRO A 49 18.89 3.33 -27.57
CA PRO A 49 19.98 4.29 -27.52
C PRO A 49 19.85 5.29 -26.37
N GLU A 50 20.96 5.68 -25.75
CA GLU A 50 21.00 6.56 -24.56
C GLU A 50 20.21 7.87 -24.75
N ASN A 51 20.32 8.49 -25.92
CA ASN A 51 19.58 9.71 -26.24
C ASN A 51 18.05 9.49 -26.28
N VAL A 52 17.59 8.27 -26.60
CA VAL A 52 16.18 7.90 -26.57
C VAL A 52 15.74 7.61 -25.15
N GLN A 53 16.57 6.92 -24.36
CA GLN A 53 16.31 6.67 -22.93
C GLN A 53 16.10 7.99 -22.17
N HIS A 54 17.01 8.96 -22.36
CA HIS A 54 16.88 10.29 -21.76
C HIS A 54 15.57 10.99 -22.13
N ARG A 55 15.13 10.87 -23.40
CA ARG A 55 13.85 11.45 -23.84
C ARG A 55 12.65 10.76 -23.21
N VAL A 56 12.67 9.43 -23.08
CA VAL A 56 11.59 8.66 -22.44
C VAL A 56 11.50 9.03 -20.96
N ASN A 57 12.63 9.10 -20.26
CA ASN A 57 12.69 9.49 -18.84
C ASN A 57 12.17 10.92 -18.62
N ALA A 58 12.56 11.86 -19.49
CA ALA A 58 12.04 13.23 -19.44
C ALA A 58 10.52 13.29 -19.64
N LEU A 59 9.97 12.48 -20.55
CA LEU A 59 8.51 12.39 -20.77
C LEU A 59 7.78 11.79 -19.57
N LYS A 60 8.31 10.71 -18.99
CA LYS A 60 7.77 10.08 -17.78
C LYS A 60 7.64 11.12 -16.65
N HIS A 61 8.70 11.89 -16.42
CA HIS A 61 8.69 12.92 -15.40
C HIS A 61 7.76 14.08 -15.65
N LEU A 62 7.67 14.54 -16.90
CA LEU A 62 6.69 15.56 -17.26
C LEU A 62 5.26 15.05 -16.96
N GLN A 63 5.01 13.76 -17.17
CA GLN A 63 3.73 13.15 -16.88
C GLN A 63 3.48 13.01 -15.36
N GLU A 64 4.46 12.54 -14.60
CA GLU A 64 4.39 12.41 -13.14
C GLU A 64 4.14 13.76 -12.47
N GLY A 65 4.86 14.81 -12.88
CA GLY A 65 4.66 16.16 -12.36
C GLY A 65 3.26 16.70 -12.62
N LYS A 66 2.72 16.51 -13.83
CA LYS A 66 1.34 16.90 -14.16
C LYS A 66 0.30 16.19 -13.30
N TYR A 67 0.47 14.89 -13.07
CA TYR A 67 -0.45 14.14 -12.20
C TYR A 67 -0.31 14.55 -10.73
N GLN A 68 0.91 14.86 -10.27
CA GLN A 68 1.12 15.36 -8.92
C GLN A 68 0.36 16.68 -8.70
N GLU A 69 0.44 17.63 -9.64
CA GLU A 69 -0.33 18.88 -9.60
C GLU A 69 -1.84 18.63 -9.57
N LEU A 70 -2.33 17.63 -10.32
CA LEU A 70 -3.75 17.28 -10.36
C LEU A 70 -4.22 16.61 -9.04
N CYS A 71 -3.37 15.82 -8.40
CA CYS A 71 -3.67 15.13 -7.15
C CYS A 71 -3.59 16.07 -5.92
N GLN A 72 -2.74 17.09 -5.98
CA GLN A 72 -2.53 18.04 -4.88
C GLN A 72 -3.83 18.65 -4.31
N PRO A 73 -4.76 19.22 -5.11
CA PRO A 73 -6.01 19.77 -4.58
C PRO A 73 -6.89 18.72 -3.90
N LEU A 74 -6.85 17.46 -4.35
CA LEU A 74 -7.58 16.36 -3.70
C LEU A 74 -6.94 15.99 -2.36
N GLY A 75 -5.60 15.96 -2.32
CA GLY A 75 -4.83 15.71 -1.10
C GLY A 75 -5.06 16.78 -0.03
N ASP A 76 -5.03 18.05 -0.43
CA ASP A 76 -5.25 19.19 0.47
C ASP A 76 -6.69 19.24 0.98
N ARG A 77 -7.66 18.97 0.10
CA ARG A 77 -9.06 18.83 0.50
C ARG A 77 -9.27 17.68 1.48
N ARG A 78 -8.66 16.52 1.24
CA ARG A 78 -8.71 15.38 2.15
C ARG A 78 -8.10 15.75 3.52
N LYS A 79 -6.96 16.44 3.54
CA LYS A 79 -6.34 16.95 4.78
C LYS A 79 -7.32 17.86 5.54
N ALA A 80 -7.96 18.81 4.85
CA ALA A 80 -8.92 19.72 5.49
C ALA A 80 -10.13 18.98 6.09
N ILE A 81 -10.62 17.92 5.45
CA ILE A 81 -11.70 17.08 5.99
C ILE A 81 -11.21 16.26 7.19
N ILE A 82 -10.05 15.60 7.09
CA ILE A 82 -9.49 14.77 8.16
C ILE A 82 -9.21 15.59 9.42
N THR A 83 -8.71 16.82 9.26
CA THR A 83 -8.40 17.73 10.37
C THR A 83 -9.63 18.49 10.88
N GLY A 84 -10.75 18.45 10.15
CA GLY A 84 -11.96 19.18 10.50
C GLY A 84 -11.90 20.68 10.23
N GLU A 85 -10.99 21.12 9.35
CA GLU A 85 -10.96 22.49 8.81
C GLU A 85 -12.12 22.73 7.82
N SER A 86 -12.56 21.68 7.12
CA SER A 86 -13.69 21.73 6.18
C SER A 86 -14.62 20.54 6.35
N GLU A 87 -15.94 20.78 6.38
CA GLU A 87 -16.93 19.71 6.30
C GLU A 87 -17.20 19.28 4.85
N LEU A 88 -17.70 18.06 4.67
CA LEU A 88 -18.23 17.60 3.37
C LEU A 88 -19.43 18.46 3.00
N LYS A 89 -19.51 18.91 1.73
CA LYS A 89 -20.70 19.64 1.29
C LYS A 89 -21.89 18.68 1.17
N VAL A 90 -23.09 19.23 1.32
CA VAL A 90 -24.34 18.49 1.14
C VAL A 90 -24.36 17.83 -0.24
N GLY A 91 -24.55 16.51 -0.28
CA GLY A 91 -24.57 15.70 -1.52
C GLY A 91 -23.22 15.10 -1.94
N GLU A 92 -22.09 15.53 -1.36
CA GLU A 92 -20.77 14.95 -1.69
C GLU A 92 -20.52 13.59 -1.02
N ALA A 93 -21.24 13.31 0.06
CA ALA A 93 -21.15 12.05 0.79
C ALA A 93 -22.06 10.94 0.23
N GLU A 94 -22.82 11.22 -0.84
CA GLU A 94 -23.74 10.25 -1.44
C GLU A 94 -22.95 9.31 -2.35
N TRP A 95 -22.54 8.18 -1.78
CA TRP A 95 -21.99 7.07 -2.55
C TRP A 95 -23.12 6.44 -3.35
N LYS A 96 -22.96 6.35 -4.68
CA LYS A 96 -23.87 5.54 -5.49
C LYS A 96 -23.65 4.09 -5.09
N VAL A 97 -24.64 3.52 -4.41
CA VAL A 97 -24.70 2.08 -4.19
C VAL A 97 -25.04 1.48 -5.55
N GLU A 98 -24.06 0.86 -6.20
CA GLU A 98 -24.33 -0.04 -7.32
C GLU A 98 -25.31 -1.13 -6.83
N SER A 99 -26.26 -1.50 -7.68
CA SER A 99 -27.38 -2.38 -7.31
C SER A 99 -26.89 -3.59 -6.51
N GLU A 100 -27.60 -3.88 -5.42
CA GLU A 100 -27.40 -5.06 -4.57
C GLU A 100 -27.77 -6.34 -5.36
N ASP A 101 -27.03 -6.63 -6.42
CA ASP A 101 -27.15 -7.91 -7.12
C ASP A 101 -26.33 -8.94 -6.32
N GLU A 102 -27.05 -9.93 -5.75
CA GLU A 102 -26.54 -11.16 -5.11
C GLU A 102 -25.60 -11.05 -3.90
N VAL A 103 -25.82 -10.11 -2.96
CA VAL A 103 -25.18 -10.19 -1.63
C VAL A 103 -26.15 -10.82 -0.63
N ASP A 104 -25.72 -11.91 0.02
CA ASP A 104 -26.50 -12.63 1.04
C ASP A 104 -27.04 -11.66 2.12
N VAL A 105 -28.36 -11.71 2.34
CA VAL A 105 -29.07 -10.85 3.29
C VAL A 105 -28.52 -11.02 4.71
N GLU A 106 -28.10 -12.23 5.09
CA GLU A 106 -27.55 -12.49 6.42
C GLU A 106 -26.18 -11.80 6.61
N VAL A 107 -25.32 -11.84 5.59
CA VAL A 107 -24.04 -11.14 5.57
C VAL A 107 -24.25 -9.62 5.68
N THR A 108 -25.16 -9.07 4.90
CA THR A 108 -25.49 -7.63 4.91
C THR A 108 -25.99 -7.18 6.29
N GLU A 109 -26.93 -7.91 6.90
CA GLU A 109 -27.44 -7.60 8.24
C GLU A 109 -26.37 -7.73 9.34
N ARG A 110 -25.45 -8.69 9.21
CA ARG A 110 -24.30 -8.82 10.11
C ARG A 110 -23.40 -7.59 10.05
N PHE A 111 -23.06 -7.10 8.85
CA PHE A 111 -22.24 -5.90 8.70
C PHE A 111 -22.94 -4.64 9.22
N LYS A 112 -24.24 -4.49 8.97
CA LYS A 112 -25.05 -3.40 9.56
C LYS A 112 -25.00 -3.41 11.09
N ARG A 113 -25.14 -4.57 11.72
CA ARG A 113 -25.05 -4.72 13.18
C ARG A 113 -23.66 -4.35 13.70
N MET A 114 -22.61 -4.78 13.00
CA MET A 114 -21.22 -4.46 13.37
C MET A 114 -20.97 -2.94 13.28
N ALA A 115 -21.44 -2.29 12.22
CA ALA A 115 -21.34 -0.84 12.04
C ALA A 115 -22.09 -0.07 13.14
N LEU A 116 -23.29 -0.51 13.50
CA LEU A 116 -24.07 0.10 14.58
C LEU A 116 -23.38 -0.05 15.94
N ASN A 117 -22.79 -1.21 16.21
CA ASN A 117 -22.02 -1.44 17.43
C ASN A 117 -20.79 -0.53 17.51
N LEU A 118 -20.04 -0.38 16.42
CA LEU A 118 -18.89 0.52 16.34
C LEU A 118 -19.31 1.97 16.60
N LYS A 119 -20.41 2.42 16.00
CA LYS A 119 -20.98 3.76 16.24
C LYS A 119 -21.31 3.97 17.72
N ASN A 120 -21.88 2.98 18.39
CA ASN A 120 -22.25 3.08 19.80
C ASN A 120 -21.01 3.12 20.71
N GLN A 121 -20.05 2.22 20.48
CA GLN A 121 -18.80 2.14 21.25
C GLN A 121 -17.97 3.42 21.15
N HIS A 122 -17.96 4.06 19.99
CA HIS A 122 -17.20 5.30 19.73
C HIS A 122 -18.07 6.57 19.73
N SER A 123 -19.31 6.49 20.23
CA SER A 123 -20.30 7.59 20.13
C SER A 123 -19.82 8.92 20.72
N LYS A 124 -19.05 8.89 21.82
CA LYS A 124 -18.47 10.09 22.42
C LYS A 124 -17.39 10.70 21.53
N ILE A 125 -16.51 9.87 20.99
CA ILE A 125 -15.44 10.31 20.07
C ILE A 125 -16.07 10.91 18.81
N ILE A 126 -17.10 10.29 18.25
CA ILE A 126 -17.78 10.79 17.04
C ILE A 126 -18.43 12.17 17.26
N LYS A 127 -18.98 12.43 18.46
CA LYS A 127 -19.65 13.70 18.77
C LYS A 127 -18.70 14.84 19.07
N ASP A 128 -17.60 14.53 19.75
CA ASP A 128 -16.69 15.54 20.29
C ASP A 128 -15.47 15.76 19.37
N ALA A 129 -15.27 14.91 18.34
CA ALA A 129 -14.14 15.00 17.43
C ALA A 129 -14.27 16.14 16.42
N GLN A 130 -13.19 16.89 16.28
CA GLN A 130 -12.96 17.74 15.12
C GLN A 130 -12.32 16.89 14.01
N GLY A 131 -12.99 16.76 12.87
CA GLY A 131 -12.51 15.96 11.75
C GLY A 131 -12.64 14.44 11.95
N ILE A 132 -11.68 13.68 11.42
CA ILE A 132 -11.65 12.20 11.47
C ILE A 132 -10.44 11.76 12.32
N PRO A 133 -10.63 11.40 13.60
CA PRO A 133 -9.55 11.01 14.49
C PRO A 133 -8.77 9.80 13.98
N ALA A 134 -7.44 9.82 14.13
CA ALA A 134 -6.54 8.70 13.84
C ALA A 134 -6.70 8.11 12.42
N PHE A 135 -7.08 8.94 11.44
CA PHE A 135 -7.33 8.52 10.06
C PHE A 135 -6.15 7.72 9.47
N TRP A 136 -4.95 8.29 9.44
CA TRP A 136 -3.78 7.66 8.82
C TRP A 136 -3.29 6.42 9.60
N LEU A 137 -3.36 6.43 10.93
CA LEU A 137 -3.08 5.24 11.73
C LEU A 137 -4.03 4.09 11.37
N THR A 138 -5.31 4.40 11.13
CA THR A 138 -6.30 3.40 10.70
C THR A 138 -5.98 2.89 9.30
N VAL A 139 -5.64 3.77 8.35
CA VAL A 139 -5.20 3.39 7.00
C VAL A 139 -3.99 2.46 7.04
N PHE A 140 -2.97 2.79 7.83
CA PHE A 140 -1.77 1.97 7.92
C PHE A 140 -2.02 0.59 8.56
N LYS A 141 -2.90 0.51 9.57
CA LYS A 141 -3.30 -0.79 10.16
C LYS A 141 -4.13 -1.66 9.22
N ASN A 142 -4.84 -1.06 8.28
CA ASN A 142 -5.62 -1.78 7.28
C ASN A 142 -4.77 -2.24 6.08
N THR A 143 -3.49 -1.83 6.04
CA THR A 143 -2.55 -2.20 4.98
C THR A 143 -1.60 -3.27 5.52
N GLN A 144 -1.71 -4.52 5.02
CA GLN A 144 -1.02 -5.69 5.59
C GLN A 144 0.46 -5.42 5.92
N THR A 145 1.25 -4.96 4.94
CA THR A 145 2.69 -4.71 5.12
C THR A 145 2.98 -3.64 6.17
N MET A 146 2.17 -2.59 6.25
CA MET A 146 2.38 -1.51 7.22
C MET A 146 1.92 -1.91 8.63
N ALA A 147 0.85 -2.69 8.73
CA ALA A 147 0.28 -3.14 10.00
C ALA A 147 1.31 -3.91 10.84
N ASP A 148 2.10 -4.78 10.19
CA ASP A 148 3.13 -5.59 10.83
C ASP A 148 4.35 -4.77 11.29
N MET A 149 4.58 -3.60 10.69
CA MET A 149 5.70 -2.70 11.04
C MET A 149 5.38 -1.73 12.19
N ILE A 150 4.10 -1.44 12.44
CA ILE A 150 3.70 -0.45 13.46
C ILE A 150 3.79 -1.05 14.87
N GLN A 151 4.72 -0.54 15.68
CA GLN A 151 4.89 -0.96 17.07
C GLN A 151 3.92 -0.23 18.02
N PRO A 152 3.72 -0.73 19.26
CA PRO A 152 2.82 -0.09 20.23
C PRO A 152 3.16 1.37 20.53
N HIS A 153 4.44 1.75 20.54
CA HIS A 153 4.88 3.11 20.82
C HIS A 153 4.63 4.09 19.66
N ASP A 154 4.68 3.62 18.41
CA ASP A 154 4.43 4.44 17.22
C ASP A 154 2.99 4.96 17.16
N LYS A 155 2.05 4.22 17.76
CA LYS A 155 0.61 4.51 17.69
C LYS A 155 0.29 5.92 18.18
N GLN A 156 0.90 6.37 19.28
CA GLN A 156 0.67 7.71 19.83
C GLN A 156 1.20 8.82 18.91
N PHE A 157 2.31 8.55 18.22
CA PHE A 157 2.86 9.50 17.26
C PHE A 157 2.00 9.57 15.99
N LEU A 158 1.61 8.41 15.46
CA LEU A 158 0.79 8.28 14.25
C LEU A 158 -0.64 8.82 14.41
N THR A 159 -1.16 8.99 15.63
CA THR A 159 -2.44 9.68 15.84
C THR A 159 -2.39 11.16 15.48
N HIS A 160 -1.20 11.76 15.43
CA HIS A 160 -1.01 13.16 15.05
C HIS A 160 -0.71 13.34 13.55
N LEU A 161 -0.60 12.26 12.77
CA LEU A 161 -0.37 12.31 11.34
C LEU A 161 -1.62 12.85 10.62
N THR A 162 -1.45 13.94 9.88
CA THR A 162 -2.54 14.67 9.20
C THR A 162 -2.53 14.51 7.69
N LYS A 163 -1.35 14.38 7.09
CA LYS A 163 -1.17 14.20 5.64
C LYS A 163 0.06 13.33 5.38
N VAL A 164 -0.08 12.46 4.39
CA VAL A 164 1.02 11.73 3.76
C VAL A 164 1.04 12.17 2.30
N ASP A 165 2.18 12.65 1.82
CA ASP A 165 2.35 13.14 0.46
C ASP A 165 3.52 12.45 -0.25
N ILE A 166 3.53 12.48 -1.58
CA ILE A 166 4.64 12.01 -2.40
C ILE A 166 5.12 13.18 -3.25
N VAL A 167 6.37 13.58 -3.06
CA VAL A 167 7.00 14.66 -3.82
C VAL A 167 8.02 14.06 -4.78
N CYS A 168 7.73 14.14 -6.08
CA CYS A 168 8.67 13.74 -7.12
C CYS A 168 9.71 14.85 -7.35
N LYS A 169 10.99 14.48 -7.37
CA LYS A 169 12.12 15.35 -7.69
C LYS A 169 12.71 14.96 -9.03
N THR A 170 13.12 15.97 -9.78
CA THR A 170 13.63 15.82 -11.15
C THR A 170 15.15 15.82 -11.26
N ASP A 171 15.88 16.21 -10.21
CA ASP A 171 17.35 16.28 -10.21
C ASP A 171 17.92 16.12 -8.78
N PRO A 172 18.48 14.95 -8.41
CA PRO A 172 18.38 13.67 -9.13
C PRO A 172 16.94 13.10 -9.09
N MET A 173 16.63 12.27 -10.09
CA MET A 173 15.35 11.59 -10.25
C MET A 173 15.03 10.77 -8.98
N SER A 174 14.09 11.22 -8.17
CA SER A 174 13.77 10.57 -6.89
C SER A 174 12.37 10.94 -6.43
N TYR A 175 11.87 10.27 -5.42
CA TYR A 175 10.66 10.69 -4.72
C TYR A 175 10.90 10.77 -3.21
N VAL A 176 10.15 11.64 -2.56
CA VAL A 176 10.16 11.80 -1.10
C VAL A 176 8.76 11.56 -0.60
N LEU A 177 8.61 10.63 0.35
CA LEU A 177 7.39 10.51 1.13
C LEU A 177 7.43 11.56 2.25
N GLU A 178 6.45 12.45 2.30
CA GLU A 178 6.36 13.46 3.35
C GLU A 178 5.25 13.11 4.36
N PHE A 179 5.60 13.10 5.64
CA PHE A 179 4.67 12.85 6.74
C PHE A 179 4.44 14.14 7.51
N HIS A 180 3.21 14.63 7.51
CA HIS A 180 2.85 15.92 8.10
C HIS A 180 2.07 15.70 9.39
N PHE A 181 2.65 16.12 10.52
CA PHE A 181 2.04 15.98 11.85
C PHE A 181 1.42 17.30 12.32
N SER A 182 0.39 17.23 13.18
CA SER A 182 -0.28 18.42 13.74
C SER A 182 0.49 19.11 14.87
N LEU A 183 1.51 18.46 15.44
CA LEU A 183 2.41 19.06 16.41
C LEU A 183 3.37 20.01 15.69
N SER A 184 3.84 21.08 16.37
CA SER A 184 4.60 22.21 15.79
C SER A 184 5.93 21.88 15.09
N GLU A 185 6.28 20.61 14.98
CA GLU A 185 7.39 20.12 14.17
C GLU A 185 6.80 19.26 13.06
N THR A 186 6.84 19.77 11.83
CA THR A 186 6.73 18.93 10.65
C THR A 186 7.90 17.95 10.69
N ALA A 187 7.69 16.78 11.27
CA ALA A 187 8.65 15.70 11.21
C ALA A 187 8.65 15.15 9.78
N ILE A 188 9.42 15.81 8.91
CA ILE A 188 9.65 15.30 7.56
C ILE A 188 10.57 14.09 7.70
N LEU A 189 9.98 12.90 7.73
CA LEU A 189 10.73 11.66 7.55
C LEU A 189 11.11 11.56 6.08
N TYR A 190 12.37 11.84 5.76
CA TYR A 190 12.90 11.63 4.41
C TYR A 190 13.11 10.13 4.19
N TYR A 191 12.22 9.52 3.41
CA TYR A 191 12.54 8.30 2.68
C TYR A 191 12.72 8.68 1.21
N THR A 192 13.96 8.74 0.76
CA THR A 192 14.32 8.80 -0.66
C THR A 192 14.43 7.37 -1.16
N GLY A 193 13.42 6.91 -1.87
CA GLY A 193 13.63 5.81 -2.79
C GLY A 193 14.35 6.38 -4.00
N GLU A 194 15.56 5.90 -4.28
CA GLU A 194 16.05 5.99 -5.65
C GLU A 194 15.07 5.19 -6.50
N VAL A 195 14.76 5.67 -7.71
CA VAL A 195 14.28 4.75 -8.73
C VAL A 195 15.47 3.84 -8.99
N MET A 196 15.58 2.77 -8.20
CA MET A 196 16.66 1.81 -8.34
C MET A 196 16.55 1.30 -9.77
N ASP A 197 17.53 1.64 -10.60
CA ASP A 197 17.92 0.71 -11.65
C ASP A 197 18.20 -0.58 -10.88
N GLU A 198 17.36 -1.61 -11.06
CA GLU A 198 17.34 -2.88 -10.28
C GLU A 198 18.63 -3.71 -10.48
N ASP A 199 19.80 -3.09 -10.57
CA ASP A 199 21.10 -3.73 -10.83
C ASP A 199 21.92 -3.92 -9.53
N ASP A 200 21.40 -3.55 -8.35
CA ASP A 200 22.09 -3.75 -7.04
C ASP A 200 21.54 -4.89 -6.17
N ASP A 201 20.47 -5.59 -6.59
CA ASP A 201 19.85 -6.68 -5.79
C ASP A 201 20.52 -8.06 -5.95
N ASP A 202 21.53 -8.20 -6.83
CA ASP A 202 22.19 -9.47 -7.10
C ASP A 202 23.29 -9.86 -6.09
N GLU A 203 23.73 -8.95 -5.22
CA GLU A 203 24.65 -9.29 -4.11
C GLU A 203 23.99 -9.11 -2.74
N ARG A 204 22.96 -9.91 -2.47
CA ARG A 204 22.56 -10.16 -1.08
C ARG A 204 23.72 -10.86 -0.36
N PRO A 205 24.35 -10.26 0.68
CA PRO A 205 25.42 -10.94 1.40
C PRO A 205 24.84 -12.18 2.08
N GLN A 206 25.33 -13.36 1.66
CA GLN A 206 24.99 -14.62 2.32
C GLN A 206 25.41 -14.51 3.80
N PRO A 207 24.54 -14.82 4.77
CA PRO A 207 24.92 -14.80 6.17
C PRO A 207 26.08 -15.78 6.37
N ALA A 208 27.18 -15.26 6.90
CA ALA A 208 28.38 -16.03 7.22
C ALA A 208 27.97 -17.26 8.04
N LYS A 209 28.27 -18.45 7.54
CA LYS A 209 28.16 -19.68 8.31
C LYS A 209 29.11 -19.53 9.50
N ASN A 210 28.57 -19.24 10.68
CA ASN A 210 29.32 -19.35 11.92
C ASN A 210 29.83 -20.78 12.06
N GLN A 211 31.10 -20.99 11.75
CA GLN A 211 31.83 -22.17 12.20
C GLN A 211 31.86 -22.10 13.71
N LYS A 212 31.03 -22.92 14.35
CA LYS A 212 31.13 -23.24 15.76
C LYS A 212 32.49 -23.92 15.94
N GLN A 213 33.51 -23.16 16.35
CA GLN A 213 34.70 -23.75 16.94
C GLN A 213 34.25 -24.45 18.22
N VAL A 214 34.29 -25.78 18.18
CA VAL A 214 34.23 -26.61 19.38
C VAL A 214 35.59 -26.43 20.04
N GLU A 215 35.65 -25.61 21.08
CA GLU A 215 36.79 -25.61 22.00
C GLU A 215 36.76 -26.93 22.76
N ASP A 216 37.63 -27.86 22.34
CA ASP A 216 37.98 -29.04 23.14
C ASP A 216 38.78 -28.57 24.36
N ALA A 217 38.12 -28.50 25.50
CA ALA A 217 38.75 -28.39 26.80
C ALA A 217 39.43 -29.72 27.14
N GLN A 218 40.73 -29.82 26.88
CA GLN A 218 41.62 -30.81 27.49
C GLN A 218 42.73 -30.09 28.26
N ASN A 219 42.46 -29.82 29.53
CA ASN A 219 43.51 -29.62 30.54
C ASN A 219 43.96 -31.01 31.01
N PRO A 220 45.25 -31.37 30.90
CA PRO A 220 45.81 -32.46 31.66
C PRO A 220 46.17 -31.99 33.08
N VAL A 221 45.89 -32.89 34.00
CA VAL A 221 46.18 -32.87 35.43
C VAL A 221 47.69 -32.75 35.70
N GLU A 222 48.00 -31.92 36.70
CA GLU A 222 49.15 -31.86 37.61
C GLU A 222 50.38 -32.76 37.33
N SER A 223 51.59 -32.20 37.45
CA SER A 223 52.45 -32.41 38.63
C SER A 223 53.86 -31.82 38.49
N GLN A 224 54.34 -31.38 39.65
CA GLN A 224 55.67 -30.92 40.01
C GLN A 224 56.81 -31.85 39.52
N GLN A 225 57.97 -31.30 39.17
CA GLN A 225 59.24 -31.46 39.93
C GLN A 225 60.47 -30.99 39.11
N GLN A 226 61.27 -30.16 39.79
CA GLN A 226 62.68 -29.80 39.59
C GLN A 226 63.08 -28.95 38.38
#